data_AF-A0A2T5I609-F1
#
_entry.id   AF-A0A2T5I609-F1
#
_cell.length_a   1.000
_cell.length_b   1.000
_cell.length_c   1.000
_cell.angle_alpha   90.00
_cell.angle_beta   90.00
_cell.angle_gamma   90.00
#
_symmetry.space_group_name_H-M   'P 1'
#
loop_
_entity.id
_entity.type
_entity.pdbx_description
1 polymer ?
#
loop_
_entity_poly.entity_id
_entity_poly.type
_entity_poly.pdbx_seq_one_letter_code
_entity_poly.pdbx_strand_id
1 'polypeptide(L)'
;MGDAAIQDRAAGAIMGAFIGEALGLGPHWYYDLEELRRDYGDWITTYTDPKPGRYHEGLKAGQLSQPGFILKLMLHSLVEQGGYDEADFCRRMDEELFPLLDGTPVNGPGGYTSQSIHEAWRKRVQQKLPWGQTGGHADTTEAIERTLALAVRYALQPQELATTISNNARLTQIDDRAFNDSRLRSGAEPSGSGT
;
A
#
# COMPACT_ATOMS: atom_id res chain seq x y z
N MET A 1 -12.28 11.17 24.49
CA MET A 1 -11.63 9.85 24.68
C MET A 1 -10.29 10.14 25.36
N GLY A 2 -9.94 9.46 26.45
CA GLY A 2 -8.67 9.76 27.14
C GLY A 2 -7.46 9.34 26.30
N ASP A 3 -6.31 9.97 26.54
CA ASP A 3 -5.06 9.72 25.77
C ASP A 3 -4.67 8.23 25.76
N ALA A 4 -4.82 7.54 26.90
CA ALA A 4 -4.56 6.10 27.00
C ALA A 4 -5.46 5.27 26.06
N ALA A 5 -6.76 5.61 25.96
CA ALA A 5 -7.68 4.90 25.09
C ALA A 5 -7.40 5.15 23.60
N ILE A 6 -6.85 6.31 23.24
CA ILE A 6 -6.40 6.62 21.87
C ILE A 6 -5.13 5.84 21.55
N GLN A 7 -4.18 5.81 22.49
CA GLN A 7 -2.94 5.05 22.36
C GLN A 7 -3.21 3.56 22.18
N ASP A 8 -4.09 2.95 22.98
CA ASP A 8 -4.45 1.54 22.87
C ASP A 8 -5.10 1.22 21.52
N ARG A 9 -5.96 2.12 21.02
CA ARG A 9 -6.58 1.96 19.68
C ARG A 9 -5.55 2.08 18.56
N ALA A 10 -4.62 3.04 18.67
CA ALA A 10 -3.55 3.21 17.70
C ALA A 10 -2.62 1.97 17.67
N ALA A 11 -2.20 1.50 18.83
CA ALA A 11 -1.40 0.29 18.96
C ALA A 11 -2.13 -0.94 18.42
N GLY A 12 -3.41 -1.11 18.80
CA GLY A 12 -4.25 -2.20 18.33
C GLY A 12 -4.48 -2.18 16.82
N ALA A 13 -4.63 -1.01 16.20
CA ALA A 13 -4.78 -0.89 14.74
C ALA A 13 -3.50 -1.31 14.01
N ILE A 14 -2.32 -0.84 14.45
CA ILE A 14 -1.05 -1.20 13.84
C ILE A 14 -0.73 -2.69 14.04
N MET A 15 -0.85 -3.19 15.27
CA MET A 15 -0.62 -4.60 15.56
C MET A 15 -1.63 -5.50 14.82
N GLY A 16 -2.90 -5.10 14.78
CA GLY A 16 -3.96 -5.81 14.08
C GLY A 16 -3.68 -5.94 12.57
N ALA A 17 -3.08 -4.93 11.94
CA ALA A 17 -2.70 -4.99 10.54
C ALA A 17 -1.61 -6.04 10.27
N PHE A 18 -0.56 -6.06 11.09
CA PHE A 18 0.49 -7.07 10.97
C PHE A 18 -0.02 -8.48 11.28
N ILE A 19 -0.87 -8.64 12.31
CA ILE A 19 -1.51 -9.90 12.64
C ILE A 19 -2.39 -10.37 11.47
N GLY A 20 -3.20 -9.49 10.91
CA GLY A 20 -4.09 -9.78 9.79
C GLY A 20 -3.34 -10.20 8.53
N GLU A 21 -2.25 -9.49 8.20
CA GLU A 21 -1.41 -9.82 7.04
C GLU A 21 -0.73 -11.18 7.21
N ALA A 22 -0.16 -11.45 8.38
CA ALA A 22 0.46 -12.74 8.70
C ALA A 22 -0.55 -13.91 8.79
N LEU A 23 -1.78 -13.65 9.25
CA LEU A 23 -2.88 -14.63 9.25
C LEU A 23 -3.36 -14.94 7.82
N GLY A 24 -3.40 -13.93 6.96
CA GLY A 24 -3.83 -14.05 5.57
C GLY A 24 -2.82 -14.77 4.67
N LEU A 25 -1.55 -14.82 5.07
CA LEU A 25 -0.45 -15.34 4.25
C LEU A 25 -0.69 -16.76 3.71
N GLY A 26 -0.94 -17.72 4.61
CA GLY A 26 -1.13 -19.12 4.25
C GLY A 26 -2.33 -19.35 3.31
N PRO A 27 -3.55 -18.93 3.70
CA PRO A 27 -4.76 -19.14 2.91
C PRO A 27 -4.93 -18.14 1.74
N HIS A 28 -3.90 -17.35 1.40
CA HIS A 28 -4.04 -16.32 0.38
C HIS A 28 -4.39 -16.92 -1.00
N TRP A 29 -5.27 -16.21 -1.73
CA TRP A 29 -5.65 -16.49 -3.12
C TRP A 29 -6.29 -17.86 -3.41
N TYR A 30 -7.02 -18.39 -2.44
CA TYR A 30 -8.03 -19.40 -2.71
C TYR A 30 -9.29 -18.75 -3.27
N TYR A 31 -9.58 -19.03 -4.55
CA TYR A 31 -10.84 -18.63 -5.19
C TYR A 31 -11.96 -19.64 -4.96
N ASP A 32 -11.60 -20.88 -4.60
CA ASP A 32 -12.52 -21.94 -4.18
C ASP A 32 -12.49 -22.08 -2.65
N LEU A 33 -13.63 -21.81 -2.01
CA LEU A 33 -13.76 -21.87 -0.56
C LEU A 33 -13.85 -23.29 -0.01
N GLU A 34 -14.30 -24.27 -0.81
CA GLU A 34 -14.26 -25.68 -0.41
C GLU A 34 -12.81 -26.15 -0.38
N GLU A 35 -12.00 -25.71 -1.34
CA GLU A 35 -10.58 -25.99 -1.37
C GLU A 35 -9.83 -25.36 -0.19
N LEU A 36 -10.14 -24.10 0.14
CA LEU A 36 -9.58 -23.41 1.31
C LEU A 36 -9.90 -24.15 2.60
N ARG A 37 -11.17 -24.55 2.78
CA ARG A 37 -11.60 -25.29 3.98
C ARG A 37 -10.98 -26.67 4.07
N ARG A 38 -10.79 -27.35 2.94
CA ARG A 38 -10.08 -28.64 2.90
C ARG A 38 -8.63 -28.51 3.36
N ASP A 39 -7.97 -27.42 2.96
CA ASP A 39 -6.54 -27.22 3.22
C ASP A 39 -6.24 -26.64 4.62
N TYR A 40 -7.14 -25.78 5.14
CA TYR A 40 -6.91 -25.03 6.39
C TYR A 40 -7.99 -25.21 7.47
N GLY A 41 -9.04 -25.97 7.18
CA GLY A 41 -10.18 -26.16 8.09
C GLY A 41 -11.26 -25.08 7.94
N ASP A 42 -12.33 -25.20 8.73
CA ASP A 42 -13.50 -24.30 8.63
C ASP A 42 -13.19 -22.85 9.00
N TRP A 43 -12.18 -22.63 9.85
CA TRP A 43 -11.79 -21.32 10.36
C TRP A 43 -10.28 -21.15 10.42
N ILE A 44 -9.80 -19.97 10.04
CA ILE A 44 -8.40 -19.58 10.24
C ILE A 44 -8.26 -19.01 11.67
N THR A 45 -7.69 -19.81 12.57
CA THR A 45 -7.56 -19.45 14.00
C THR A 45 -6.12 -19.21 14.45
N THR A 46 -5.15 -19.45 13.57
CA THR A 46 -3.72 -19.30 13.85
C THR A 46 -2.97 -18.97 12.55
N TYR A 47 -1.72 -18.55 12.67
CA TYR A 47 -0.83 -18.45 11.52
C TYR A 47 -0.58 -19.83 10.90
N THR A 48 -0.60 -19.89 9.57
CA THR A 48 -0.42 -21.13 8.81
C THR A 48 0.57 -20.93 7.67
N ASP A 49 1.39 -21.94 7.42
CA ASP A 49 2.25 -21.98 6.22
C ASP A 49 1.37 -22.04 4.95
N PRO A 50 1.75 -21.36 3.86
CA PRO A 50 1.18 -21.60 2.53
C PRO A 50 1.38 -23.06 2.08
N LYS A 51 0.40 -23.65 1.40
CA LYS A 51 0.53 -25.01 0.85
C LYS A 51 1.54 -25.06 -0.31
N PRO A 52 2.22 -26.20 -0.53
CA PRO A 52 3.08 -26.39 -1.70
C PRO A 52 2.34 -26.13 -3.01
N GLY A 53 3.02 -25.50 -3.98
CA GLY A 53 2.44 -25.10 -5.27
C GLY A 53 1.41 -23.97 -5.20
N ARG A 54 1.22 -23.31 -4.05
CA ARG A 54 0.38 -22.11 -3.90
C ARG A 54 1.22 -20.84 -3.88
N TYR A 55 0.53 -19.72 -3.92
CA TYR A 55 1.14 -18.43 -3.68
C TYR A 55 1.84 -18.37 -2.34
N HIS A 56 2.93 -17.61 -2.30
CA HIS A 56 3.79 -17.49 -1.12
C HIS A 56 4.47 -18.80 -0.67
N GLU A 57 4.51 -19.82 -1.55
CA GLU A 57 5.23 -21.07 -1.28
C GLU A 57 6.66 -20.79 -0.77
N GLY A 58 7.03 -21.52 0.28
CA GLY A 58 8.33 -21.40 0.94
C GLY A 58 8.33 -20.44 2.14
N LEU A 59 7.33 -19.57 2.28
CA LEU A 59 7.16 -18.79 3.50
C LEU A 59 6.58 -19.62 4.65
N LYS A 60 6.60 -19.02 5.83
CA LYS A 60 6.21 -19.64 7.10
C LYS A 60 5.17 -18.84 7.84
N ALA A 61 4.35 -19.55 8.60
CA ALA A 61 3.39 -19.01 9.53
C ALA A 61 3.98 -17.83 10.33
N GLY A 62 3.31 -16.67 10.27
CA GLY A 62 3.72 -15.47 11.00
C GLY A 62 4.66 -14.55 10.22
N GLN A 63 5.17 -14.95 9.05
CA GLN A 63 5.93 -14.06 8.18
C GLN A 63 5.02 -13.07 7.45
N LEU A 64 5.61 -11.98 6.99
CA LEU A 64 4.92 -10.96 6.21
C LEU A 64 5.17 -11.14 4.72
N SER A 65 4.18 -10.83 3.89
CA SER A 65 4.36 -10.66 2.44
C SER A 65 4.58 -9.18 2.08
N GLN A 66 4.47 -8.82 0.80
CA GLN A 66 4.77 -7.48 0.30
C GLN A 66 4.01 -6.34 1.02
N PRO A 67 2.69 -6.43 1.30
CA PRO A 67 1.97 -5.37 2.00
C PRO A 67 2.51 -5.12 3.41
N GLY A 68 2.78 -6.19 4.17
CA GLY A 68 3.38 -6.09 5.51
C GLY A 68 4.79 -5.51 5.47
N PHE A 69 5.58 -5.85 4.46
CA PHE A 69 6.90 -5.25 4.23
C PHE A 69 6.81 -3.74 3.99
N ILE A 70 5.91 -3.29 3.11
CA ILE A 70 5.74 -1.87 2.78
C ILE A 70 5.14 -1.09 3.96
N LEU A 71 4.18 -1.66 4.68
CA LEU A 71 3.64 -1.07 5.91
C LEU A 71 4.74 -0.83 6.95
N LYS A 72 5.68 -1.78 7.08
CA LYS A 72 6.84 -1.63 7.97
C LYS A 72 7.74 -0.46 7.53
N LEU A 73 8.02 -0.30 6.23
CA LEU A 73 8.77 0.87 5.72
C LEU A 73 8.06 2.19 6.06
N MET A 74 6.74 2.24 5.87
CA MET A 74 5.94 3.43 6.18
C MET A 74 6.01 3.77 7.67
N LEU A 75 5.88 2.77 8.55
CA LEU A 75 5.98 2.96 9.99
C LEU A 75 7.36 3.43 10.44
N HIS A 76 8.44 2.85 9.90
CA HIS A 76 9.80 3.32 10.20
C HIS A 76 10.00 4.78 9.80
N SER A 77 9.55 5.16 8.60
CA SER A 77 9.60 6.56 8.14
C SER A 77 8.85 7.49 9.08
N LEU A 78 7.61 7.14 9.48
CA LEU A 78 6.81 7.96 10.40
C LEU A 78 7.46 8.14 11.77
N VAL A 79 8.05 7.08 12.32
CA VAL A 79 8.69 7.11 13.64
C VAL A 79 9.97 7.93 13.59
N GLU A 80 10.82 7.73 12.58
CA GLU A 80 12.11 8.40 12.46
C GLU A 80 11.98 9.88 12.09
N GLN A 81 11.03 10.23 11.23
CA GLN A 81 10.81 11.62 10.80
C GLN A 81 9.81 12.37 11.70
N GLY A 82 9.12 11.68 12.61
CA GLY A 82 8.11 12.28 13.49
C GLY A 82 6.81 12.69 12.77
N GLY A 83 6.65 12.34 11.50
CA GLY A 83 5.52 12.70 10.64
C GLY A 83 5.67 12.09 9.26
N TYR A 84 4.69 12.28 8.38
CA TYR A 84 4.79 11.83 7.00
C TYR A 84 5.82 12.68 6.25
N ASP A 85 6.91 12.03 5.85
CA ASP A 85 7.88 12.56 4.90
C ASP A 85 7.83 11.69 3.65
N GLU A 86 7.25 12.24 2.58
CA GLU A 86 7.13 11.54 1.30
C GLU A 86 8.49 11.18 0.71
N ALA A 87 9.49 12.05 0.85
CA ALA A 87 10.81 11.82 0.29
C ALA A 87 11.54 10.70 1.03
N ASP A 88 11.44 10.64 2.36
CA ASP A 88 12.00 9.53 3.15
C ASP A 88 11.31 8.20 2.82
N PHE A 89 9.98 8.17 2.73
CA PHE A 89 9.25 6.96 2.34
C PHE A 89 9.64 6.50 0.92
N CYS A 90 9.68 7.42 -0.04
CA CYS A 90 10.12 7.15 -1.42
C CYS A 90 11.56 6.62 -1.48
N ARG A 91 12.47 7.18 -0.67
CA ARG A 91 13.86 6.72 -0.57
C ARG A 91 13.93 5.29 -0.05
N ARG A 92 13.15 4.93 0.98
CA ARG A 92 13.08 3.54 1.48
C ARG A 92 12.52 2.57 0.46
N MET A 93 11.53 2.99 -0.33
CA MET A 93 11.04 2.17 -1.44
C MET A 93 12.16 1.93 -2.47
N ASP A 94 12.93 2.96 -2.82
CA ASP A 94 14.06 2.88 -3.76
C ASP A 94 15.22 2.01 -3.23
N GLU A 95 15.52 2.09 -1.93
CA GLU A 95 16.70 1.46 -1.32
C GLU A 95 16.42 0.07 -0.72
N GLU A 96 15.19 -0.21 -0.28
CA GLU A 96 14.86 -1.43 0.47
C GLU A 96 13.92 -2.37 -0.29
N LEU A 97 12.88 -1.84 -0.98
CA LEU A 97 11.94 -2.68 -1.71
C LEU A 97 12.39 -2.97 -3.14
N PHE A 98 12.60 -1.91 -3.93
CA PHE A 98 12.87 -2.03 -5.36
C PHE A 98 14.12 -2.83 -5.76
N PRO A 99 15.19 -2.89 -4.95
CA PRO A 99 16.33 -3.77 -5.23
C PRO A 99 16.00 -5.26 -5.07
N LEU A 100 14.90 -5.60 -4.40
CA LEU A 100 14.43 -6.97 -4.21
C LEU A 100 13.55 -7.47 -5.35
N LEU A 101 13.26 -6.63 -6.36
CA LEU A 101 12.38 -6.96 -7.46
C LEU A 101 13.16 -7.14 -8.77
N ASP A 102 12.81 -8.16 -9.54
CA ASP A 102 13.41 -8.46 -10.85
C ASP A 102 12.53 -8.10 -12.06
N GLY A 103 11.32 -7.60 -11.80
CA GLY A 103 10.33 -7.27 -12.83
C GLY A 103 9.43 -8.44 -13.24
N THR A 104 9.52 -9.60 -12.60
CA THR A 104 8.54 -10.66 -12.73
C THR A 104 7.49 -10.58 -11.61
N PRO A 105 6.27 -11.11 -11.81
CA PRO A 105 5.25 -11.11 -10.76
C PRO A 105 5.57 -12.05 -9.58
N VAL A 106 6.47 -13.01 -9.73
CA VAL A 106 6.75 -14.09 -8.75
C VAL A 106 8.08 -13.88 -8.01
N ASN A 107 8.38 -12.62 -7.68
CA ASN A 107 9.61 -12.20 -7.04
C ASN A 107 9.33 -11.09 -6.02
N GLY A 108 10.29 -10.81 -5.13
CA GLY A 108 10.17 -9.80 -4.07
C GLY A 108 9.69 -10.34 -2.72
N PRO A 109 9.50 -9.45 -1.73
CA PRO A 109 8.99 -9.84 -0.42
C PRO A 109 7.66 -10.59 -0.54
N GLY A 110 7.60 -11.78 0.06
CA GLY A 110 6.45 -12.66 -0.09
C GLY A 110 6.49 -13.57 -1.32
N GLY A 111 7.53 -13.52 -2.16
CA GLY A 111 7.60 -14.30 -3.41
C GLY A 111 6.59 -13.82 -4.48
N TYR A 112 6.06 -12.60 -4.33
CA TYR A 112 5.11 -12.01 -5.25
C TYR A 112 5.26 -10.49 -5.28
N THR A 113 5.03 -9.88 -6.45
CA THR A 113 4.97 -8.44 -6.62
C THR A 113 3.60 -8.00 -7.12
N SER A 114 2.96 -7.15 -6.32
CA SER A 114 1.62 -6.63 -6.61
C SER A 114 1.63 -5.67 -7.79
N GLN A 115 0.49 -5.51 -8.46
CA GLN A 115 0.43 -4.86 -9.77
C GLN A 115 0.88 -3.40 -9.72
N SER A 116 0.41 -2.63 -8.75
CA SER A 116 0.78 -1.21 -8.63
C SER A 116 2.24 -1.04 -8.28
N ILE A 117 2.81 -1.96 -7.50
CA ILE A 117 4.24 -1.98 -7.15
C ILE A 117 5.08 -2.36 -8.36
N HIS A 118 4.65 -3.35 -9.14
CA HIS A 118 5.32 -3.73 -10.38
C HIS A 118 5.35 -2.55 -11.37
N GLU A 119 4.23 -1.85 -11.56
CA GLU A 119 4.16 -0.67 -12.42
C GLU A 119 5.03 0.48 -11.92
N ALA A 120 5.00 0.76 -10.61
CA ALA A 120 5.83 1.78 -9.98
C ALA A 120 7.32 1.45 -10.14
N TRP A 121 7.72 0.20 -9.88
CA TRP A 121 9.10 -0.28 -10.08
C TRP A 121 9.54 -0.13 -11.54
N ARG A 122 8.70 -0.54 -12.51
CA ARG A 122 9.00 -0.40 -13.94
C ARG A 122 9.27 1.06 -14.31
N LYS A 123 8.40 1.97 -13.87
CA LYS A 123 8.52 3.41 -14.14
C LYS A 123 9.75 4.03 -13.44
N ARG A 124 9.96 3.70 -12.17
CA ARG A 124 11.04 4.25 -11.35
C ARG A 124 12.41 3.70 -11.73
N VAL A 125 12.54 2.38 -11.83
CA VAL A 125 13.81 1.66 -11.96
C VAL A 125 14.20 1.47 -13.41
N GLN A 126 13.29 1.02 -14.28
CA GLN A 126 13.62 0.77 -15.69
C GLN A 126 13.55 2.04 -16.53
N GLN A 127 12.47 2.81 -16.39
CA GLN A 127 12.24 4.02 -17.20
C GLN A 127 12.88 5.29 -16.60
N LYS A 128 13.42 5.20 -15.38
CA LYS A 128 14.09 6.31 -14.67
C LYS A 128 13.20 7.54 -14.47
N LEU A 129 11.88 7.35 -14.39
CA LEU A 129 10.95 8.43 -14.07
C LEU A 129 11.11 8.85 -12.60
N PRO A 130 10.92 10.14 -12.28
CA PRO A 130 10.90 10.60 -10.89
C PRO A 130 9.63 10.13 -10.17
N TRP A 131 9.70 10.06 -8.84
CA TRP A 131 8.51 10.00 -8.00
C TRP A 131 7.53 11.13 -8.36
N GLY A 132 6.23 10.83 -8.33
CA GLY A 132 5.16 11.69 -8.88
C GLY A 132 4.80 11.38 -10.34
N GLN A 133 5.62 10.59 -11.07
CA GLN A 133 5.29 10.03 -12.39
C GLN A 133 5.27 8.49 -12.39
N THR A 134 5.35 7.87 -11.22
CA THR A 134 5.42 6.42 -11.01
C THR A 134 4.06 5.76 -10.83
N GLY A 135 3.02 6.52 -10.46
CA GLY A 135 1.67 6.00 -10.23
C GLY A 135 1.09 5.32 -11.47
N GLY A 136 0.51 4.14 -11.29
CA GLY A 136 -0.16 3.33 -12.32
C GLY A 136 -1.68 3.34 -12.19
N HIS A 137 -2.39 2.72 -13.14
CA HIS A 137 -3.86 2.61 -13.12
C HIS A 137 -4.35 1.27 -12.54
N ALA A 138 -3.51 0.62 -11.74
CA ALA A 138 -3.87 -0.62 -11.07
C ALA A 138 -5.10 -0.39 -10.18
N ASP A 139 -6.19 -1.11 -10.46
CA ASP A 139 -7.43 -1.09 -9.68
C ASP A 139 -7.39 -2.16 -8.59
N THR A 140 -6.50 -1.95 -7.61
CA THR A 140 -6.21 -2.87 -6.51
C THR A 140 -6.16 -2.13 -5.17
N THR A 141 -6.13 -2.87 -4.06
CA THR A 141 -6.11 -2.30 -2.69
C THR A 141 -4.74 -1.85 -2.19
N GLU A 142 -3.69 -2.05 -2.98
CA GLU A 142 -2.28 -2.05 -2.55
C GLU A 142 -1.81 -0.74 -1.90
N ALA A 143 -2.27 0.41 -2.39
CA ALA A 143 -1.96 1.70 -1.79
C ALA A 143 -2.61 1.89 -0.43
N ILE A 144 -3.81 1.34 -0.24
CA ILE A 144 -4.56 1.51 1.01
C ILE A 144 -3.96 0.65 2.12
N GLU A 145 -3.36 -0.50 1.79
CA GLU A 145 -2.73 -1.42 2.74
C GLU A 145 -1.65 -0.74 3.61
N ARG A 146 -0.87 0.17 3.02
CA ARG A 146 0.17 0.94 3.74
C ARG A 146 -0.34 2.23 4.39
N THR A 147 -1.40 2.85 3.86
CA THR A 147 -1.87 4.15 4.34
C THR A 147 -2.59 4.07 5.69
N LEU A 148 -2.88 2.86 6.19
CA LEU A 148 -3.34 2.64 7.56
C LEU A 148 -2.45 3.34 8.60
N ALA A 149 -1.12 3.31 8.42
CA ALA A 149 -0.20 3.96 9.35
C ALA A 149 -0.37 5.49 9.37
N LEU A 150 -0.68 6.10 8.22
CA LEU A 150 -1.01 7.52 8.10
C LEU A 150 -2.35 7.82 8.77
N ALA A 151 -3.36 6.96 8.55
CA ALA A 151 -4.66 7.09 9.20
C ALA A 151 -4.54 7.06 10.73
N VAL A 152 -3.70 6.17 11.28
CA VAL A 152 -3.40 6.13 12.72
C VAL A 152 -2.68 7.40 13.18
N ARG A 153 -1.63 7.84 12.46
CA ARG A 153 -0.84 9.03 12.82
C ARG A 153 -1.69 10.30 12.88
N TYR A 154 -2.61 10.45 11.92
CA TYR A 154 -3.41 11.65 11.70
C TYR A 154 -4.89 11.47 12.06
N ALA A 155 -5.23 10.48 12.89
CA ALA A 155 -6.62 10.14 13.23
C ALA A 155 -7.47 11.30 13.77
N LEU A 156 -6.83 12.29 14.40
CA LEU A 156 -7.47 13.50 14.95
C LEU A 156 -7.31 14.74 14.06
N GLN A 157 -6.73 14.60 12.88
CA GLN A 157 -6.42 15.68 11.94
C GLN A 157 -6.98 15.34 10.55
N PRO A 158 -8.31 15.40 10.33
CA PRO A 158 -8.95 14.84 9.13
C PRO A 158 -8.44 15.42 7.81
N GLN A 159 -8.10 16.71 7.78
CA GLN A 159 -7.54 17.35 6.59
C GLN A 159 -6.15 16.80 6.26
N GLU A 160 -5.26 16.75 7.26
CA GLU A 160 -3.92 16.19 7.10
C GLU A 160 -3.96 14.71 6.74
N LEU A 161 -4.88 13.95 7.36
CA LEU A 161 -5.14 12.55 7.03
C LEU A 161 -5.52 12.39 5.55
N ALA A 162 -6.50 13.16 5.08
CA ALA A 162 -6.95 13.07 3.68
C ALA A 162 -5.83 13.42 2.70
N THR A 163 -5.07 14.48 2.98
CA THR A 163 -3.95 14.94 2.14
C THR A 163 -2.81 13.92 2.10
N THR A 164 -2.34 13.45 3.26
CA THR A 164 -1.21 12.51 3.35
C THR A 164 -1.53 11.16 2.71
N ILE A 165 -2.74 10.61 2.95
CA ILE A 165 -3.20 9.37 2.30
C ILE A 165 -3.28 9.55 0.78
N SER A 166 -3.85 10.66 0.31
CA SER A 166 -3.99 10.92 -1.13
C SER A 166 -2.62 11.04 -1.82
N ASN A 167 -1.68 11.77 -1.21
CA ASN A 167 -0.33 11.95 -1.75
C ASN A 167 0.41 10.60 -1.78
N ASN A 168 0.38 9.85 -0.68
CA ASN A 168 1.04 8.57 -0.58
C ASN A 168 0.46 7.53 -1.55
N ALA A 169 -0.87 7.48 -1.72
CA ALA A 169 -1.50 6.55 -2.64
C ALA A 169 -1.09 6.79 -4.10
N ARG A 170 -1.05 8.07 -4.51
CA ARG A 170 -0.68 8.51 -5.86
C ARG A 170 0.74 8.11 -6.28
N LEU A 171 1.63 7.80 -5.33
CA LEU A 171 2.97 7.31 -5.63
C LEU A 171 2.96 6.02 -6.46
N THR A 172 1.95 5.16 -6.26
CA THR A 172 1.84 3.85 -6.92
C THR A 172 0.52 3.65 -7.66
N GLN A 173 -0.55 4.34 -7.26
CA GLN A 173 -1.88 4.20 -7.86
C GLN A 173 -2.55 5.55 -8.10
N ILE A 174 -2.89 5.82 -9.35
CA ILE A 174 -3.60 7.02 -9.80
C ILE A 174 -4.88 6.62 -10.54
N ASP A 175 -5.98 7.29 -10.22
CA ASP A 175 -7.21 7.25 -11.02
C ASP A 175 -7.27 8.52 -11.89
N ASP A 176 -7.36 8.33 -13.20
CA ASP A 176 -7.48 9.40 -14.19
C ASP A 176 -8.72 10.28 -14.00
N ARG A 177 -9.71 9.82 -13.21
CA ARG A 177 -10.90 10.60 -12.89
C ARG A 177 -10.58 11.89 -12.13
N ALA A 178 -9.40 12.03 -11.53
CA ALA A 178 -8.97 13.25 -10.84
C ALA A 178 -8.37 14.33 -11.77
N PHE A 179 -8.05 14.04 -13.04
CA PHE A 179 -7.39 15.01 -13.92
C PHE A 179 -8.33 16.00 -14.65
N ASN A 180 -9.65 15.81 -14.57
CA ASN A 180 -10.61 16.70 -15.23
C ASN A 180 -10.91 18.03 -14.51
N ASP A 181 -10.40 18.26 -13.29
CA ASP A 181 -10.65 19.51 -12.53
C ASP A 181 -9.67 20.66 -12.87
N SER A 182 -8.71 20.43 -13.79
CA SER A 182 -7.80 21.49 -14.25
C SER A 182 -8.39 22.35 -15.40
N ARG A 183 -9.46 21.88 -16.06
CA ARG A 183 -10.10 22.60 -17.19
C ARG A 183 -11.20 23.58 -16.79
N LEU A 184 -11.57 23.65 -15.51
CA LEU A 184 -12.55 24.62 -15.00
C LEU A 184 -11.92 25.92 -14.45
N ARG A 185 -10.58 26.05 -14.47
CA ARG A 185 -9.88 27.26 -14.00
C ARG A 185 -9.46 28.25 -15.10
N SER A 186 -9.66 27.94 -16.39
CA SER A 186 -9.49 28.91 -17.47
C SER A 186 -10.84 29.48 -17.91
N GLY A 187 -11.51 30.18 -16.99
CA GLY A 187 -12.58 31.11 -17.35
C GLY A 187 -11.97 32.36 -17.96
N ALA A 188 -11.86 32.39 -19.28
CA ALA A 188 -11.68 33.62 -20.05
C ALA A 188 -12.82 33.70 -21.06
N GLU A 189 -13.83 34.50 -20.73
CA GLU A 189 -14.90 34.88 -21.66
C GLU A 189 -14.29 35.67 -22.84
N PRO A 190 -14.69 35.39 -24.09
CA PRO A 190 -14.41 36.31 -25.18
C PRO A 190 -15.40 37.47 -25.08
N SER A 191 -14.89 38.64 -24.68
CA SER A 191 -15.59 39.92 -24.82
C SER A 191 -15.96 40.14 -26.28
N GLY A 192 -17.26 40.19 -26.56
CA GLY A 192 -17.77 40.67 -27.84
C GLY A 192 -17.47 42.15 -28.03
N SER A 193 -17.04 42.51 -29.23
CA SER A 193 -17.15 43.87 -29.76
C SER A 193 -17.86 43.80 -31.10
N GLY A 194 -19.11 44.22 -31.12
CA GLY A 194 -19.78 44.62 -32.35
C GLY A 194 -19.25 45.97 -32.81
N THR A 195 -18.94 46.05 -34.11
CA THR A 195 -19.47 47.00 -35.10
C THR A 195 -19.13 46.44 -36.47
#